data_AF-A0A2E6CM00-F1
#
_entry.id   AF-A0A2E6CM00-F1
#
_cell.length_a   1.000
_cell.length_b   1.000
_cell.length_c   1.000
_cell.angle_alpha   90.00
_cell.angle_beta   90.00
_cell.angle_gamma   90.00
#
_symmetry.space_group_name_H-M   'P 1'
#
loop_
_entity.id
_entity.type
_entity.pdbx_description
1 polymer ?
#
loop_
_entity_poly.entity_id
_entity_poly.type
_entity_poly.pdbx_seq_one_letter_code
_entity_poly.pdbx_strand_id
1 'polypeptide(L)'
;MSEEILWPPQDVNKEPVKEKPPEKPQENKQPKIETAPVDPALANAPMVSLAEAARQSNKSRGTIRNRLVEGKVPGARRTEAGWQIPVPSLVATGLWDRTTPPDEIDEPPEADRVSELESELARARMELHSEKKLREAAERNAEDLRVAMRMLNAGPQPPLERQNVNQQVRQNQDRWELTPASVVDVVQRFRKKLLG
;
A
#
# COMPACT_ATOMS: atom_id res chain seq x y z
N MET A 1 21.23 85.16 -33.80
CA MET A 1 20.60 85.97 -32.72
C MET A 1 19.15 85.53 -32.71
N SER A 2 18.64 84.69 -31.80
CA SER A 2 18.88 84.60 -30.36
C SER A 2 18.45 83.21 -29.84
N GLU A 3 19.16 82.79 -28.80
CA GLU A 3 19.02 81.63 -27.92
C GLU A 3 17.64 81.56 -27.22
N GLU A 4 17.09 80.35 -27.03
CA GLU A 4 16.85 79.73 -25.70
C GLU A 4 15.59 80.29 -25.00
N ILE A 5 14.56 79.49 -24.70
CA ILE A 5 14.22 78.87 -23.41
C ILE A 5 12.70 78.55 -23.63
N LEU A 6 12.10 77.37 -23.39
CA LEU A 6 11.70 76.85 -22.08
C LEU A 6 10.76 75.65 -22.31
N TRP A 7 11.08 74.52 -21.72
CA TRP A 7 10.11 73.48 -21.35
C TRP A 7 10.14 73.38 -19.81
N PRO A 8 9.08 72.98 -19.09
CA PRO A 8 7.73 73.52 -18.87
C PRO A 8 7.56 73.91 -17.36
N PRO A 9 6.35 74.00 -16.78
CA PRO A 9 6.00 72.96 -15.79
C PRO A 9 4.53 72.51 -15.75
N GLN A 10 4.34 71.32 -15.21
CA GLN A 10 3.08 70.71 -14.78
C GLN A 10 2.41 71.53 -13.67
N ASP A 11 1.08 71.50 -13.59
CA ASP A 11 0.37 71.09 -12.36
C ASP A 11 -1.14 70.91 -12.56
N VAL A 12 -1.58 69.68 -12.24
CA VAL A 12 -2.74 69.29 -11.43
C VAL A 12 -4.06 70.07 -11.60
N ASN A 13 -5.12 69.38 -12.06
CA ASN A 13 -6.42 69.41 -11.36
C ASN A 13 -7.41 68.32 -11.82
N LYS A 14 -7.58 67.32 -10.95
CA LYS A 14 -8.83 66.70 -10.44
C LYS A 14 -10.00 66.43 -11.41
N GLU A 15 -10.33 65.15 -11.52
CA GLU A 15 -11.67 64.64 -11.88
C GLU A 15 -12.75 65.17 -10.92
N PRO A 16 -14.03 65.19 -11.37
CA PRO A 16 -14.93 64.14 -10.87
C PRO A 16 -15.94 63.59 -11.90
N VAL A 17 -16.03 62.26 -11.92
CA VAL A 17 -17.23 61.39 -11.95
C VAL A 17 -18.54 61.95 -12.52
N LYS A 18 -19.04 61.31 -13.61
CA LYS A 18 -20.48 61.08 -13.83
C LYS A 18 -20.73 59.68 -14.39
N GLU A 19 -21.43 58.88 -13.59
CA GLU A 19 -22.00 57.57 -13.87
C GLU A 19 -23.22 57.64 -14.82
N LYS A 20 -23.42 56.60 -15.66
CA LYS A 20 -24.72 56.00 -16.03
C LYS A 20 -24.50 54.69 -16.82
N PRO A 21 -25.47 53.74 -16.85
CA PRO A 21 -25.32 52.44 -16.16
C PRO A 21 -25.62 51.22 -17.09
N PRO A 22 -25.75 49.97 -16.61
CA PRO A 22 -25.07 48.78 -17.12
C PRO A 22 -25.81 48.04 -18.26
N GLU A 23 -25.07 47.66 -19.31
CA GLU A 23 -25.55 46.73 -20.32
C GLU A 23 -25.20 45.28 -19.92
N LYS A 24 -26.12 44.37 -20.24
CA LYS A 24 -26.36 43.07 -19.59
C LYS A 24 -25.20 42.06 -19.68
N PRO A 25 -25.15 41.07 -18.77
CA PRO A 25 -24.08 40.09 -18.70
C PRO A 25 -24.16 39.13 -19.89
N GLN A 26 -23.16 39.15 -20.77
CA GLN A 26 -22.95 38.04 -21.69
C GLN A 26 -22.47 36.84 -20.87
N GLU A 27 -23.38 35.88 -20.77
CA GLU A 27 -23.22 34.50 -20.33
C GLU A 27 -22.00 33.86 -21.04
N ASN A 28 -20.81 34.11 -20.50
CA ASN A 28 -19.61 33.48 -20.99
C ASN A 28 -19.56 32.08 -20.39
N LYS A 29 -20.07 31.12 -21.16
CA LYS A 29 -20.08 29.67 -20.93
C LYS A 29 -18.86 29.27 -20.11
N GLN A 30 -19.08 29.03 -18.82
CA GLN A 30 -18.09 28.36 -17.99
C GLN A 30 -17.84 26.99 -18.63
N PRO A 31 -16.63 26.67 -19.12
CA PRO A 31 -16.34 25.28 -19.40
C PRO A 31 -16.39 24.58 -18.04
N LYS A 32 -17.32 23.64 -17.91
CA LYS A 32 -17.46 22.74 -16.79
C LYS A 32 -16.14 21.97 -16.70
N ILE A 33 -15.26 22.41 -15.80
CA ILE A 33 -13.96 21.77 -15.61
C ILE A 33 -14.24 20.47 -14.88
N GLU A 34 -14.38 19.41 -15.66
CA GLU A 34 -14.33 18.04 -15.19
C GLU A 34 -13.03 17.89 -14.40
N THR A 35 -13.17 17.64 -13.10
CA THR A 35 -12.08 17.21 -12.24
C THR A 35 -11.55 15.90 -12.80
N ALA A 36 -10.51 15.97 -13.62
CA ALA A 36 -9.77 14.80 -14.03
C ALA A 36 -9.35 14.01 -12.77
N PRO A 37 -9.35 12.67 -12.83
CA PRO A 37 -9.06 11.82 -11.68
C PRO A 37 -7.72 12.23 -11.07
N VAL A 38 -7.78 12.67 -9.82
CA VAL A 38 -6.62 13.08 -9.05
C VAL A 38 -5.90 11.80 -8.66
N ASP A 39 -4.77 11.51 -9.30
CA ASP A 39 -3.85 10.53 -8.76
C ASP A 39 -3.53 10.93 -7.31
N PRO A 40 -3.63 10.02 -6.31
CA PRO A 40 -3.46 10.37 -4.91
C PRO A 40 -2.07 10.97 -4.63
N ALA A 41 -1.08 10.67 -5.48
CA ALA A 41 0.25 11.26 -5.45
C ALA A 41 0.25 12.79 -5.73
N LEU A 42 -0.71 13.30 -6.51
CA LEU A 42 -0.83 14.74 -6.81
C LEU A 42 -1.61 15.50 -5.74
N ALA A 43 -2.39 14.81 -4.89
CA ALA A 43 -3.24 15.47 -3.88
C ALA A 43 -2.42 16.15 -2.77
N ASN A 44 -1.27 15.57 -2.40
CA ASN A 44 -0.35 16.10 -1.38
C ASN A 44 0.87 16.81 -1.99
N ALA A 45 0.87 17.04 -3.30
CA ALA A 45 2.02 17.61 -3.98
C ALA A 45 2.17 19.12 -3.70
N PRO A 46 3.41 19.63 -3.66
CA PRO A 46 3.63 21.07 -3.64
C PRO A 46 3.06 21.72 -4.90
N MET A 47 2.34 22.82 -4.71
CA MET A 47 1.63 23.55 -5.77
C MET A 47 2.32 24.88 -6.02
N VAL A 48 2.42 25.29 -7.28
CA VAL A 48 2.94 26.60 -7.66
C VAL A 48 1.96 27.38 -8.53
N SER A 49 2.15 28.70 -8.55
CA SER A 49 1.36 29.58 -9.41
C SER A 49 1.85 29.54 -10.86
N LEU A 50 0.99 29.91 -11.82
CA LEU A 50 1.42 30.12 -13.22
C LEU A 50 2.57 31.13 -13.35
N ALA A 51 2.56 32.17 -12.51
CA ALA A 51 3.58 33.21 -12.56
C ALA A 51 4.94 32.69 -12.11
N GLU A 52 4.94 31.84 -11.10
CA GLU A 52 6.11 31.16 -10.56
C GLU A 52 6.63 30.14 -11.57
N ALA A 53 5.78 29.22 -12.04
CA ALA A 53 6.15 28.24 -13.06
C ALA A 53 6.81 28.88 -14.30
N ALA A 54 6.34 30.04 -14.75
CA ALA A 54 6.95 30.77 -15.87
C ALA A 54 8.30 31.43 -15.53
N ARG A 55 8.57 31.76 -14.26
CA ARG A 55 9.87 32.31 -13.82
C ARG A 55 10.93 31.21 -13.70
N GLN A 56 10.55 30.00 -13.25
CA GLN A 56 11.50 28.91 -13.10
C GLN A 56 11.66 28.03 -14.36
N SER A 57 10.73 28.09 -15.30
CA SER A 57 10.86 27.43 -16.60
C SER A 57 11.51 28.32 -17.66
N ASN A 58 11.95 27.72 -18.76
CA ASN A 58 12.39 28.45 -19.94
C ASN A 58 11.21 28.78 -20.90
N LYS A 59 9.96 28.71 -20.41
CA LYS A 59 8.74 28.82 -21.23
C LYS A 59 7.93 30.05 -20.86
N SER A 60 7.29 30.64 -21.87
CA SER A 60 6.43 31.81 -21.65
C SER A 60 5.17 31.46 -20.85
N ARG A 61 4.62 32.42 -20.09
CA ARG A 61 3.33 32.30 -19.39
C ARG A 61 2.20 31.85 -20.33
N GLY A 62 2.21 32.31 -21.58
CA GLY A 62 1.21 31.95 -22.58
C GLY A 62 1.30 30.47 -22.98
N THR A 63 2.52 29.97 -23.22
CA THR A 63 2.77 28.56 -23.54
C THR A 63 2.29 27.63 -22.42
N ILE A 64 2.60 27.96 -21.17
CA ILE A 64 2.16 27.18 -20.01
C ILE A 64 0.64 27.22 -19.90
N ARG A 65 0.02 28.41 -20.00
CA ARG A 65 -1.44 28.55 -19.95
C ARG A 65 -2.15 27.73 -21.01
N ASN A 66 -1.66 27.74 -22.26
CA ASN A 66 -2.25 26.96 -23.35
C ASN A 66 -2.24 25.48 -23.01
N ARG A 67 -1.13 24.93 -22.50
CA ARG A 67 -1.04 23.53 -22.09
C ARG A 67 -1.96 23.16 -20.91
N LEU A 68 -2.24 24.09 -20.00
CA LEU A 68 -3.21 23.90 -18.92
C LEU A 68 -4.65 23.84 -19.47
N VAL A 69 -4.98 24.74 -20.39
CA VAL A 69 -6.31 24.77 -21.05
C VAL A 69 -6.52 23.54 -21.93
N GLU A 70 -5.47 23.06 -22.59
CA GLU A 70 -5.46 21.81 -23.35
C GLU A 70 -5.55 20.54 -22.47
N GLY A 71 -5.51 20.68 -21.13
CA GLY A 71 -5.58 19.55 -20.21
C GLY A 71 -4.33 18.65 -20.19
N LYS A 72 -3.20 19.11 -20.75
CA LYS A 72 -1.97 18.32 -20.85
C LYS A 72 -1.18 18.23 -19.54
N VAL A 73 -1.57 18.99 -18.52
CA VAL A 73 -0.91 19.01 -17.21
C VAL A 73 -1.89 18.45 -16.17
N PRO A 74 -1.68 17.22 -15.68
CA PRO A 74 -2.59 16.58 -14.75
C PRO A 74 -2.59 17.30 -13.40
N GLY A 75 -3.74 17.34 -12.72
CA GLY A 75 -3.89 17.95 -11.39
C GLY A 75 -3.82 19.49 -11.36
N ALA A 76 -3.70 20.15 -12.50
CA ALA A 76 -3.79 21.60 -12.57
C ALA A 76 -5.23 22.07 -12.30
N ARG A 77 -5.39 23.04 -11.41
CA ARG A 77 -6.70 23.60 -11.06
C ARG A 77 -6.68 25.13 -11.09
N ARG A 78 -7.82 25.70 -11.46
CA ARG A 78 -8.02 27.16 -11.47
C ARG A 78 -8.63 27.58 -10.14
N THR A 79 -7.95 28.47 -9.42
CA THR A 79 -8.42 29.12 -8.20
C THR A 79 -8.72 30.59 -8.46
N GLU A 80 -9.27 31.29 -7.46
CA GLU A 80 -9.56 32.73 -7.52
C GLU A 80 -8.31 33.57 -7.80
N ALA A 81 -7.15 33.16 -7.26
CA ALA A 81 -5.86 33.82 -7.45
C ALA A 81 -5.18 33.49 -8.80
N GLY A 82 -5.68 32.49 -9.54
CA GLY A 82 -5.11 32.06 -10.81
C GLY A 82 -4.94 30.54 -10.91
N TRP A 83 -4.00 30.08 -11.72
CA TRP A 83 -3.73 28.65 -11.84
C TRP A 83 -2.83 28.16 -10.71
N GLN A 84 -3.24 27.07 -10.06
CA GLN A 84 -2.41 26.25 -9.18
C GLN A 84 -2.03 24.97 -9.92
N ILE A 85 -0.74 24.69 -9.98
CA ILE A 85 -0.19 23.60 -10.77
C ILE A 85 0.73 22.77 -9.88
N PRO A 86 0.57 21.44 -9.80
CA PRO A 86 1.50 20.59 -9.08
C PRO A 86 2.89 20.66 -9.72
N VAL A 87 3.93 20.87 -8.90
CA VAL A 87 5.34 20.76 -9.32
C VAL A 87 5.63 19.44 -10.05
N PRO A 88 5.23 18.25 -9.54
CA PRO A 88 5.52 16.99 -10.23
C PRO A 88 4.89 16.91 -11.63
N SER A 89 3.69 17.45 -11.82
CA SER A 89 3.06 17.50 -13.15
C SER A 89 3.82 18.39 -14.12
N LEU A 90 4.37 19.51 -13.65
CA LEU A 90 5.18 20.41 -14.48
C LEU A 90 6.51 19.77 -14.88
N VAL A 91 7.14 19.00 -13.98
CA VAL A 91 8.37 18.24 -14.28
C VAL A 91 8.06 17.10 -15.25
N ALA A 92 7.03 16.30 -15.00
CA ALA A 92 6.65 15.15 -15.83
C ALA A 92 6.29 15.55 -17.27
N THR A 93 5.68 16.73 -17.45
CA THR A 93 5.33 17.26 -18.76
C THR A 93 6.47 18.02 -19.46
N GLY A 94 7.63 18.08 -18.79
CA GLY A 94 8.82 18.82 -19.24
C GLY A 94 8.54 20.32 -19.38
N LEU A 95 7.59 20.88 -18.62
CA LEU A 95 7.37 22.33 -18.56
C LEU A 95 8.36 23.01 -17.62
N TRP A 96 8.92 22.27 -16.67
CA TRP A 96 9.88 22.75 -15.71
C TRP A 96 11.24 22.12 -15.98
N ASP A 97 12.16 22.92 -16.51
CA ASP A 97 13.48 22.45 -16.95
C ASP A 97 14.52 22.42 -15.82
N ARG A 98 14.27 23.18 -14.75
CA ARG A 98 15.15 23.32 -13.58
C ARG A 98 14.69 22.41 -12.45
N THR A 99 15.10 21.15 -12.50
CA THR A 99 15.36 20.41 -11.28
C THR A 99 16.82 20.67 -10.94
N THR A 100 17.11 21.33 -9.81
CA THR A 100 18.44 21.18 -9.23
C THR A 100 18.63 19.66 -9.07
N PRO A 101 19.76 19.08 -9.51
CA PRO A 101 20.10 17.72 -9.14
C PRO A 101 19.88 17.58 -7.63
N PRO A 102 19.38 16.42 -7.13
CA PRO A 102 19.35 16.19 -5.70
C PRO A 102 20.72 16.59 -5.15
N ASP A 103 20.76 17.37 -4.07
CA ASP A 103 22.03 17.65 -3.41
C ASP A 103 22.74 16.32 -3.26
N GLU A 104 23.96 16.21 -3.82
CA GLU A 104 24.79 15.02 -3.67
C GLU A 104 25.10 14.91 -2.18
N ILE A 105 24.24 14.21 -1.46
CA ILE A 105 24.54 13.76 -0.11
C ILE A 105 25.77 12.88 -0.31
N ASP A 106 26.89 13.23 0.34
CA ASP A 106 28.06 12.35 0.49
C ASP A 106 27.62 11.12 1.29
N GLU A 107 26.84 10.25 0.65
CA GLU A 107 26.50 8.96 1.18
C GLU A 107 27.74 8.08 1.03
N PRO A 108 28.24 7.47 2.13
CA PRO A 108 29.26 6.45 2.00
C PRO A 108 28.84 5.43 0.93
N PRO A 109 29.81 4.93 0.14
CA PRO A 109 29.52 4.15 -1.05
C PRO A 109 28.56 3.02 -0.67
N GLU A 110 27.44 2.89 -1.40
CA GLU A 110 26.36 1.96 -1.07
C GLU A 110 26.86 0.51 -0.86
N ALA A 111 27.96 0.15 -1.53
CA ALA A 111 28.64 -1.13 -1.36
C ALA A 111 29.07 -1.42 0.09
N ASP A 112 29.54 -0.41 0.83
CA ASP A 112 29.98 -0.57 2.22
C ASP A 112 28.77 -0.84 3.13
N ARG A 113 27.68 -0.08 2.93
CA ARG A 113 26.42 -0.27 3.67
C ARG A 113 25.79 -1.64 3.40
N VAL A 114 25.80 -2.09 2.14
CA VAL A 114 25.27 -3.41 1.78
C VAL A 114 26.10 -4.52 2.42
N SER A 115 27.43 -4.42 2.37
CA SER A 115 28.33 -5.38 3.02
C SER A 115 28.14 -5.43 4.53
N GLU A 116 27.98 -4.27 5.19
CA GLU A 116 27.68 -4.19 6.63
C GLU A 116 26.36 -4.88 6.96
N LEU A 117 25.28 -4.54 6.25
CA LEU A 117 23.95 -5.13 6.44
C LEU A 117 23.94 -6.64 6.18
N GLU A 118 24.65 -7.13 5.17
CA GLU A 118 24.81 -8.55 4.91
C GLU A 118 25.53 -9.28 6.06
N SER A 119 26.55 -8.64 6.64
CA SER A 119 27.29 -9.17 7.78
C SER A 119 26.42 -9.25 9.04
N GLU A 120 25.58 -8.24 9.29
CA GLU A 120 24.63 -8.21 10.40
C GLU A 120 23.56 -9.29 10.24
N LEU A 121 23.04 -9.43 9.02
CA LEU A 121 22.05 -10.45 8.69
C LEU A 121 22.63 -11.86 8.89
N ALA A 122 23.88 -12.09 8.47
CA ALA A 122 24.57 -13.35 8.70
C ALA A 122 24.70 -13.66 10.20
N ARG A 123 25.08 -12.68 11.04
CA ARG A 123 25.17 -12.84 12.51
C ARG A 123 23.81 -13.17 13.12
N ALA A 124 22.77 -12.42 12.77
CA ALA A 124 21.41 -12.63 13.28
C ALA A 124 20.86 -14.02 12.93
N ARG A 125 21.13 -14.49 11.70
CA ARG A 125 20.76 -15.85 11.27
C ARG A 125 21.49 -16.92 12.07
N MET A 126 22.78 -16.74 12.35
CA MET A 126 23.55 -17.69 13.15
C MET A 126 23.03 -17.78 14.59
N GLU A 127 22.75 -16.63 15.22
CA GLU A 127 22.21 -16.56 16.58
C GLU A 127 20.84 -17.25 16.69
N LEU A 128 19.93 -16.95 15.76
CA LEU A 128 18.61 -17.58 15.70
C LEU A 128 18.72 -19.10 15.50
N HIS A 129 19.63 -19.54 14.64
CA HIS A 129 19.86 -20.96 14.40
C HIS A 129 20.45 -21.66 15.63
N SER A 130 21.37 -21.03 16.38
CA SER A 130 21.86 -21.58 17.65
C SER A 130 20.76 -21.68 18.69
N GLU A 131 19.91 -20.66 18.80
CA GLU A 131 18.80 -20.65 19.76
C GLU A 131 17.77 -21.75 19.45
N LYS A 132 17.43 -21.92 18.17
CA LYS A 132 16.56 -23.02 17.72
C LYS A 132 17.12 -24.39 18.08
N LYS A 133 18.43 -24.60 17.89
CA LYS A 133 19.08 -25.86 18.25
C LYS A 133 19.06 -26.12 19.75
N LEU A 134 19.29 -25.09 20.57
CA LEU A 134 19.21 -25.21 22.03
C LEU A 134 17.80 -25.56 22.47
N ARG A 135 16.79 -24.89 21.89
CA ARG A 135 15.39 -25.20 22.18
C ARG A 135 15.01 -26.61 21.76
N GLU A 136 15.39 -27.06 20.58
CA GLU A 136 15.13 -28.42 20.10
C GLU A 136 15.80 -29.47 21.00
N ALA A 137 17.03 -29.23 21.44
CA ALA A 137 17.73 -30.10 22.39
C ALA A 137 17.01 -30.16 23.76
N ALA A 138 16.53 -29.01 24.25
CA ALA A 138 15.76 -28.94 25.50
C ALA A 138 14.41 -29.67 25.38
N GLU A 139 13.72 -29.53 24.24
CA GLU A 139 12.45 -30.22 23.97
C GLU A 139 12.65 -31.75 23.91
N ARG A 140 13.71 -32.24 23.24
CA ARG A 140 14.05 -33.67 23.24
C ARG A 140 14.34 -34.19 24.65
N ASN A 141 15.15 -33.47 25.43
CA ASN A 141 15.48 -33.86 26.79
C ASN A 141 14.22 -33.96 27.67
N ALA A 142 13.32 -32.97 27.56
CA ALA A 142 12.05 -33.00 28.28
C ALA A 142 11.16 -34.19 27.88
N GLU A 143 11.15 -34.57 26.59
CA GLU A 143 10.40 -35.73 26.13
C GLU A 143 11.00 -37.05 26.64
N ASP A 144 12.32 -37.20 26.59
CA ASP A 144 13.02 -38.37 27.13
C ASP A 144 12.75 -38.53 28.63
N LEU A 145 12.78 -37.42 29.39
CA LEU A 145 12.43 -37.41 30.81
C LEU A 145 10.97 -37.80 31.06
N ARG A 146 10.02 -37.31 30.24
CA ARG A 146 8.61 -37.71 30.36
C ARG A 146 8.41 -39.19 30.07
N VAL A 147 9.09 -39.72 29.06
CA VAL A 147 9.03 -41.15 28.71
C VAL A 147 9.62 -41.98 29.86
N ALA A 148 10.79 -41.61 30.38
CA ALA A 148 11.42 -42.30 31.51
C ALA A 148 10.51 -42.30 32.76
N MET A 149 9.91 -41.15 33.09
CA MET A 149 8.93 -41.03 34.18
C MET A 149 7.71 -41.92 33.96
N ARG A 150 7.20 -41.99 32.72
CA ARG A 150 6.09 -42.90 32.36
C ARG A 150 6.50 -44.36 32.57
N MET A 151 7.68 -44.77 32.13
CA MET A 151 8.18 -46.14 32.31
C MET A 151 8.35 -46.52 33.78
N LEU A 152 8.85 -45.60 34.61
CA LEU A 152 9.03 -45.82 36.04
C LEU A 152 7.68 -45.95 36.77
N ASN A 153 6.71 -45.10 36.41
CA ASN A 153 5.36 -45.11 37.00
C ASN A 153 4.48 -46.26 36.49
N ALA A 154 4.78 -46.84 35.32
CA ALA A 154 3.95 -47.86 34.70
C ALA A 154 4.02 -49.24 35.39
N GLY A 155 4.84 -49.40 36.45
CA GLY A 155 5.01 -50.67 37.17
C GLY A 155 5.57 -51.80 36.29
N PRO A 156 5.74 -53.03 36.84
CA PRO A 156 6.19 -54.17 36.07
C PRO A 156 5.20 -54.44 34.93
N GLN A 157 5.60 -54.15 33.70
CA GLN A 157 4.81 -54.52 32.54
C GLN A 157 4.69 -56.06 32.53
N PRO A 158 3.48 -56.63 32.47
CA PRO A 158 3.35 -58.06 32.22
C PRO A 158 4.12 -58.37 30.92
N PRO A 159 4.88 -59.47 30.86
CA PRO A 159 5.61 -59.82 29.66
C PRO A 159 4.61 -59.83 28.51
N LEU A 160 4.98 -59.20 27.38
CA LEU A 160 4.21 -59.20 26.15
C LEU A 160 4.01 -60.66 25.74
N GLU A 161 2.95 -61.29 26.26
CA GLU A 161 2.37 -62.49 25.72
C GLU A 161 2.17 -62.20 24.24
N ARG A 162 2.71 -63.08 23.41
CA ARG A 162 2.45 -63.14 21.97
C ARG A 162 0.93 -63.31 21.79
N GLN A 163 0.19 -62.22 21.91
CA GLN A 163 -1.26 -62.19 21.74
C GLN A 163 -1.52 -62.32 20.24
N ASN A 164 -1.61 -63.59 19.84
CA ASN A 164 -2.45 -64.13 18.80
C ASN A 164 -2.91 -63.13 17.73
N VAL A 165 -2.20 -63.15 16.61
CA VAL A 165 -2.65 -62.64 15.29
C VAL A 165 -4.02 -63.23 14.88
N ASN A 166 -4.47 -64.30 15.55
CA ASN A 166 -5.79 -64.92 15.35
C ASN A 166 -6.97 -64.21 16.06
N GLN A 167 -6.74 -63.29 16.99
CA GLN A 167 -7.84 -62.62 17.70
C GLN A 167 -8.39 -61.40 16.92
N GLN A 168 -7.59 -60.83 16.01
CA GLN A 168 -8.01 -59.71 15.15
C GLN A 168 -8.98 -60.11 14.01
N VAL A 169 -9.05 -61.40 13.63
CA VAL A 169 -10.01 -61.86 12.62
C VAL A 169 -11.43 -61.98 13.21
N ARG A 170 -11.56 -62.22 14.51
CA ARG A 170 -12.88 -62.32 15.17
C ARG A 170 -13.45 -60.98 15.60
N GLN A 171 -12.62 -60.03 16.02
CA GLN A 171 -13.12 -58.71 16.46
C GLN A 171 -13.58 -57.80 15.31
N ASN A 172 -13.18 -58.07 14.06
CA ASN A 172 -13.73 -57.37 12.90
C ASN A 172 -15.11 -57.87 12.47
N GLN A 173 -15.61 -58.99 13.01
CA GLN A 173 -16.96 -59.49 12.71
C GLN A 173 -18.04 -58.91 13.65
N ASP A 174 -17.65 -58.38 14.82
CA ASP A 174 -18.57 -57.75 15.77
C ASP A 174 -18.70 -56.23 15.59
N ARG A 175 -18.17 -55.70 14.49
CA ARG A 175 -18.34 -54.30 14.10
C ARG A 175 -19.60 -54.17 13.26
N TRP A 176 -20.75 -53.97 13.93
CA TRP A 176 -22.06 -53.56 13.39
C TRP A 176 -22.08 -53.18 11.91
N GLU A 177 -22.09 -54.17 11.02
CA GLU A 177 -22.43 -53.94 9.63
C GLU A 177 -23.95 -54.00 9.52
N LEU A 178 -24.57 -52.81 9.53
CA LEU A 178 -25.95 -52.58 9.12
C LEU A 178 -26.08 -52.88 7.62
N THR A 179 -25.95 -54.15 7.25
CA THR A 179 -26.40 -54.63 5.95
C THR A 179 -27.92 -54.79 6.00
N PRO A 180 -28.65 -54.41 4.94
CA PRO A 180 -30.12 -54.45 4.94
C PRO A 180 -30.69 -55.85 5.24
N ALA A 181 -29.93 -56.92 4.98
CA ALA A 181 -30.31 -58.29 5.32
C ALA A 181 -30.42 -58.54 6.84
N SER A 182 -29.54 -57.97 7.66
CA SER A 182 -29.57 -58.19 9.12
C SER A 182 -30.76 -57.48 9.79
N VAL A 183 -31.20 -56.35 9.24
CA VAL A 183 -32.43 -55.65 9.68
C VAL A 183 -33.68 -56.47 9.37
N VAL A 184 -33.73 -57.13 8.20
CA VAL A 184 -34.84 -58.02 7.84
C VAL A 184 -34.91 -59.22 8.79
N ASP A 185 -33.77 -59.81 9.16
CA ASP A 185 -33.72 -60.93 10.11
C ASP A 185 -34.19 -60.56 11.52
N VAL A 186 -33.88 -59.34 11.98
CA VAL A 186 -34.35 -58.83 13.27
C VAL A 186 -35.88 -58.63 13.25
N VAL A 187 -36.42 -58.08 12.16
CA VAL A 187 -37.88 -57.87 12.00
C VAL A 187 -38.62 -59.21 11.89
N GLN A 188 -38.06 -60.20 11.20
CA GLN A 188 -38.66 -61.54 11.11
C GLN A 188 -38.64 -62.27 12.46
N ARG A 189 -37.54 -62.18 13.23
CA ARG A 189 -37.48 -62.73 14.59
C ARG A 189 -38.49 -62.07 15.52
N PHE A 190 -38.67 -60.76 15.41
CA PHE A 190 -39.62 -60.02 16.23
C PHE A 190 -41.07 -60.38 15.89
N ARG A 191 -41.39 -60.51 14.59
CA ARG A 191 -42.71 -60.96 14.14
C ARG A 191 -43.03 -62.39 14.55
N LYS A 192 -42.05 -63.31 14.51
CA LYS A 192 -42.23 -64.71 14.94
C LYS A 192 -42.45 -64.83 16.46
N LYS A 193 -41.98 -63.87 17.25
CA LYS A 193 -42.15 -63.84 18.71
C LYS A 193 -43.46 -63.19 19.17
N LEU A 194 -44.11 -62.41 18.30
CA LEU A 194 -45.39 -61.75 18.60
C LEU A 194 -46.62 -62.51 18.09
N LEU A 195 -46.45 -63.43 17.13
CA LEU A 195 -47.52 -64.24 16.55
C LEU A 195 -47.42 -65.74 16.88
N GLY A 196 -46.55 -66.11 17.81
CA GLY A 196 -46.39 -67.47 18.33
C GLY A 196 -46.71 -67.52 19.81
#